data_AF-A0AA96X7J1-F1
#
_entry.id   AF-A0AA96X7J1-F1
#
_cell.length_a   1.000
_cell.length_b   1.000
_cell.length_c   1.000
_cell.angle_alpha   90.00
_cell.angle_beta   90.00
_cell.angle_gamma   90.00
#
_symmetry.space_group_name_H-M   'P 1'
#
loop_
_entity.id
_entity.type
_entity.pdbx_description
1 polymer ?
#
loop_
_entity_poly.entity_id
_entity_poly.type
_entity_poly.pdbx_seq_one_letter_code
_entity_poly.pdbx_strand_id
1 'polypeptide(L)'
;MSTYLLDFVEQLDEKWKEVDTLLNEAKKHEESNSELYNALCRSITVLIVAHLEGFTKDLVKAIVRDVNQELAFGNLSIAMQRTYCRKYLGEQHEVNGNYESKLKKLIEKFCEVGGKISHEPFLKSSNKNPKPDVIKTIFENFGVNDVFTKLHKSTLDEVFSESDKELENKISVSKQYLKASTNNFPYPCTKEALGIQTSKNKSKERTLWQVFLDEINQKRHEVAHGNDFENGESVNVLESRKNKIVYLQLGLVQLIASTISDKVEVS
;
A
#
# COMPACT_ATOMS: atom_id res chain seq x y z
N MET A 1 0.58 -11.18 -22.71
CA MET A 1 0.86 -11.65 -21.34
C MET A 1 0.21 -10.64 -20.42
N SER A 2 -0.57 -11.09 -19.44
CA SER A 2 -1.03 -10.21 -18.35
C SER A 2 0.16 -9.80 -17.48
N THR A 3 0.06 -8.66 -16.82
CA THR A 3 1.09 -8.20 -15.86
C THR A 3 0.91 -8.90 -14.51
N TYR A 4 1.99 -9.00 -13.73
CA TYR A 4 1.93 -9.48 -12.35
C TYR A 4 1.08 -8.56 -11.46
N LEU A 5 1.01 -7.26 -11.79
CA LEU A 5 0.14 -6.31 -11.11
C LEU A 5 -1.33 -6.62 -11.36
N LEU A 6 -1.73 -7.03 -12.56
CA LEU A 6 -3.09 -7.49 -12.83
C LEU A 6 -3.41 -8.73 -11.99
N ASP A 7 -2.55 -9.75 -12.02
CA ASP A 7 -2.72 -10.97 -11.22
C ASP A 7 -2.87 -10.63 -9.73
N PHE A 8 -2.11 -9.66 -9.24
CA PHE A 8 -2.20 -9.16 -7.87
C PHE A 8 -3.54 -8.47 -7.58
N VAL A 9 -4.02 -7.59 -8.48
CA VAL A 9 -5.31 -6.89 -8.34
C VAL A 9 -6.47 -7.88 -8.32
N GLU A 10 -6.44 -8.91 -9.16
CA GLU A 10 -7.49 -9.93 -9.21
C GLU A 10 -7.57 -10.77 -7.93
N GLN A 11 -6.45 -10.94 -7.22
CA GLN A 11 -6.38 -11.68 -5.97
C GLN A 11 -6.76 -10.86 -4.73
N LEU A 12 -6.96 -9.54 -4.84
CA LEU A 12 -7.28 -8.70 -3.68
C LEU A 12 -8.55 -9.16 -2.96
N ASP A 13 -9.58 -9.58 -3.69
CA ASP A 13 -10.85 -10.01 -3.11
C ASP A 13 -10.73 -11.31 -2.32
N GLU A 14 -10.00 -12.29 -2.87
CA GLU A 14 -9.75 -13.56 -2.18
C GLU A 14 -8.96 -13.35 -0.88
N LYS A 15 -8.10 -12.33 -0.80
CA LYS A 15 -7.39 -11.99 0.44
C LYS A 15 -8.30 -11.50 1.55
N TRP A 16 -9.43 -10.87 1.22
CA TRP A 16 -10.36 -10.31 2.22
C TRP A 16 -11.51 -11.26 2.60
N LYS A 17 -11.66 -12.37 1.88
CA LYS A 17 -12.71 -13.38 2.10
C LYS A 17 -12.72 -13.98 3.50
N GLU A 18 -11.56 -14.15 4.12
CA GLU A 18 -11.44 -14.59 5.51
C GLU A 18 -12.11 -13.57 6.46
N VAL A 19 -11.79 -12.29 6.30
CA VAL A 19 -12.40 -11.20 7.08
C VAL A 19 -13.91 -11.12 6.83
N ASP A 20 -14.36 -11.26 5.58
CA ASP A 20 -15.79 -11.28 5.25
C ASP A 20 -16.53 -12.44 5.91
N THR A 21 -15.91 -13.62 5.95
CA THR A 21 -16.46 -14.80 6.63
C THR A 21 -16.63 -14.53 8.12
N LEU A 22 -15.62 -13.95 8.77
CA LEU A 22 -15.66 -13.63 10.19
C LEU A 22 -16.67 -12.52 10.51
N LEU A 23 -16.77 -11.48 9.68
CA LEU A 23 -17.77 -10.42 9.80
C LEU A 23 -19.18 -11.01 9.75
N ASN A 24 -19.45 -11.85 8.76
CA ASN A 24 -20.75 -12.50 8.59
C ASN A 24 -21.10 -13.43 9.76
N GLU A 25 -20.11 -14.14 10.32
CA GLU A 25 -20.34 -14.98 11.48
C GLU A 25 -20.57 -14.13 12.74
N ALA A 26 -19.82 -13.05 12.94
CA ALA A 26 -20.01 -12.15 14.07
C ALA A 26 -21.43 -11.56 14.10
N LYS A 27 -21.98 -11.13 12.95
CA LYS A 27 -23.36 -10.61 12.85
C LYS A 27 -24.41 -11.61 13.38
N LYS A 28 -24.20 -12.91 13.24
CA LYS A 28 -25.16 -13.94 13.70
C LYS A 28 -25.17 -14.11 15.22
N HIS A 29 -24.04 -13.81 15.86
CA HIS A 29 -23.82 -14.06 17.29
C HIS A 29 -23.92 -12.79 18.14
N GLU A 30 -24.17 -11.63 17.53
CA GLU A 30 -24.23 -10.33 18.21
C GLU A 30 -25.19 -10.31 19.42
N GLU A 31 -26.39 -10.86 19.26
CA GLU A 31 -27.40 -10.89 20.33
C GLU A 31 -27.46 -12.23 21.08
N SER A 32 -26.82 -13.28 20.56
CA SER A 32 -27.01 -14.66 21.04
C SER A 32 -25.80 -15.25 21.76
N ASN A 33 -24.59 -14.78 21.47
CA ASN A 33 -23.36 -15.26 22.10
C ASN A 33 -22.29 -14.16 22.13
N SER A 34 -22.31 -13.36 23.19
CA SER A 34 -21.40 -12.22 23.37
C SER A 34 -19.93 -12.61 23.43
N GLU A 35 -19.60 -13.77 24.02
CA GLU A 35 -18.22 -14.24 24.11
C GLU A 35 -17.65 -14.57 22.72
N LEU A 36 -18.40 -15.33 21.92
CA LEU A 36 -18.01 -15.66 20.55
C LEU A 36 -17.97 -14.41 19.67
N TYR A 37 -18.97 -13.54 19.78
CA TYR A 37 -19.01 -12.25 19.09
C TYR A 37 -17.75 -11.42 19.37
N ASN A 38 -17.38 -11.26 20.64
CA ASN A 38 -16.19 -10.51 21.04
C ASN A 38 -14.90 -11.16 20.54
N ALA A 39 -14.81 -12.50 20.53
CA ALA A 39 -13.65 -13.21 20.00
C ALA A 39 -13.50 -13.01 18.47
N LEU A 40 -14.60 -13.08 17.72
CA LEU A 40 -14.61 -12.88 16.28
C LEU A 40 -14.20 -11.45 15.92
N CYS A 41 -14.76 -10.46 16.60
CA CYS A 41 -14.44 -9.05 16.35
C CYS A 41 -12.98 -8.70 16.63
N ARG A 42 -12.43 -9.20 17.74
CA ARG A 42 -10.99 -9.06 18.04
C ARG A 42 -10.11 -9.71 16.96
N SER A 43 -10.51 -10.88 16.47
CA SER A 43 -9.80 -11.57 15.38
C SER A 43 -9.82 -10.75 14.08
N ILE A 44 -10.99 -10.19 13.73
CA ILE A 44 -11.16 -9.30 12.57
C ILE A 44 -10.25 -8.07 12.67
N THR A 45 -10.19 -7.40 13.83
CA THR A 45 -9.32 -6.24 14.05
C THR A 45 -7.85 -6.57 13.79
N VAL A 46 -7.37 -7.73 14.25
CA VAL A 46 -5.99 -8.18 14.01
C VAL A 46 -5.76 -8.49 12.52
N LEU A 47 -6.69 -9.19 11.88
CA LEU A 47 -6.60 -9.59 10.47
C LEU A 47 -6.61 -8.39 9.53
N ILE A 48 -7.44 -7.38 9.79
CA ILE A 48 -7.49 -6.15 8.99
C ILE A 48 -6.08 -5.52 8.85
N VAL A 49 -5.35 -5.42 9.96
CA VAL A 49 -3.98 -4.86 9.94
C VAL A 49 -2.98 -5.81 9.30
N ALA A 50 -3.12 -7.13 9.53
CA ALA A 50 -2.26 -8.14 8.92
C ALA A 50 -2.40 -8.18 7.38
N HIS A 51 -3.62 -8.05 6.85
CA HIS A 51 -3.86 -7.97 5.41
C HIS A 51 -3.27 -6.71 4.79
N LEU A 52 -3.29 -5.56 5.48
CA LEU A 52 -2.62 -4.36 5.00
C LEU A 52 -1.09 -4.52 4.96
N GLU A 53 -0.50 -5.19 5.95
CA GLU A 53 0.93 -5.53 5.91
C GLU A 53 1.26 -6.44 4.72
N GLY A 54 0.52 -7.54 4.56
CA GLY A 54 0.68 -8.48 3.45
C GLY A 54 0.50 -7.82 2.08
N PHE A 55 -0.49 -6.93 1.95
CA PHE A 55 -0.73 -6.14 0.76
C PHE A 55 0.52 -5.39 0.28
N THR A 56 1.19 -4.66 1.17
CA THR A 56 2.38 -3.87 0.78
C THR A 56 3.51 -4.76 0.26
N LYS A 57 3.72 -5.93 0.88
CA LYS A 57 4.75 -6.89 0.47
C LYS A 57 4.46 -7.47 -0.91
N ASP A 58 3.21 -7.82 -1.16
CA ASP A 58 2.80 -8.44 -2.42
C ASP A 58 2.73 -7.44 -3.57
N LEU A 59 2.28 -6.21 -3.32
CA LEU A 59 2.33 -5.11 -4.29
C LEU A 59 3.76 -4.86 -4.77
N VAL A 60 4.72 -4.77 -3.83
CA VAL A 60 6.13 -4.57 -4.13
C VAL A 60 6.69 -5.70 -5.00
N LYS A 61 6.34 -6.96 -4.69
CA LYS A 61 6.74 -8.11 -5.51
C LYS A 61 6.17 -8.04 -6.91
N ALA A 62 4.87 -7.74 -7.05
CA ALA A 62 4.21 -7.65 -8.36
C ALA A 62 4.88 -6.59 -9.23
N ILE A 63 5.01 -5.36 -8.73
CA ILE A 63 5.67 -4.26 -9.41
C ILE A 63 7.09 -4.61 -9.83
N VAL A 64 7.90 -5.17 -8.92
CA VAL A 64 9.30 -5.52 -9.21
C VAL A 64 9.40 -6.61 -10.27
N ARG A 65 8.44 -7.55 -10.33
CA ARG A 65 8.40 -8.56 -11.39
C ARG A 65 8.07 -7.96 -12.75
N ASP A 66 7.08 -7.08 -12.82
CA ASP A 66 6.70 -6.41 -14.06
C ASP A 66 7.85 -5.56 -14.61
N VAL A 67 8.46 -4.70 -13.79
CA VAL A 67 9.58 -3.88 -14.27
C VAL A 67 10.79 -4.72 -14.69
N ASN A 68 11.05 -5.87 -14.05
CA ASN A 68 12.13 -6.77 -14.46
C ASN A 68 11.82 -7.54 -15.74
N GLN A 69 10.54 -7.68 -16.10
CA GLN A 69 10.12 -8.30 -17.34
C GLN A 69 10.22 -7.31 -18.51
N GLU A 70 9.88 -6.05 -18.26
CA GLU A 70 9.68 -5.05 -19.31
C GLU A 70 10.83 -4.05 -19.46
N LEU A 71 11.64 -3.83 -18.41
CA LEU A 71 12.69 -2.80 -18.40
C LEU A 71 14.07 -3.36 -18.08
N ALA A 72 15.09 -2.82 -18.75
CA ALA A 72 16.47 -2.93 -18.29
C ALA A 72 16.71 -2.02 -17.07
N PHE A 73 17.70 -2.35 -16.24
CA PHE A 73 18.05 -1.55 -15.06
C PHE A 73 18.25 -0.05 -15.38
N GLY A 74 18.89 0.26 -16.49
CA GLY A 74 19.14 1.64 -16.95
C GLY A 74 17.87 2.44 -17.23
N ASN A 75 16.75 1.76 -17.53
CA ASN A 75 15.45 2.38 -17.83
C ASN A 75 14.55 2.45 -16.59
N LEU A 76 14.99 1.94 -15.44
CA LEU A 76 14.28 2.13 -14.17
C LEU A 76 14.35 3.60 -13.73
N SER A 77 13.38 4.03 -12.93
CA SER A 77 13.44 5.37 -12.35
C SER A 77 14.67 5.53 -11.46
N ILE A 78 15.21 6.76 -11.39
CA ILE A 78 16.37 7.08 -10.52
C ILE A 78 16.09 6.65 -9.06
N ALA A 79 14.85 6.78 -8.58
CA ALA A 79 14.48 6.34 -7.24
C ALA A 79 14.67 4.82 -7.08
N MET A 80 14.20 4.02 -8.04
CA MET A 80 14.34 2.56 -8.00
C MET A 80 15.80 2.11 -8.14
N GLN A 81 16.56 2.72 -9.04
CA GLN A 81 17.99 2.46 -9.20
C GLN A 81 18.74 2.74 -7.89
N ARG A 82 18.49 3.90 -7.28
CA ARG A 82 19.09 4.29 -5.99
C ARG A 82 18.68 3.32 -4.89
N THR A 83 17.38 3.04 -4.72
CA THR A 83 16.87 2.10 -3.71
C THR A 83 17.56 0.75 -3.81
N TYR A 84 17.64 0.18 -5.02
CA TYR A 84 18.26 -1.12 -5.21
C TYR A 84 19.76 -1.11 -4.87
N CYS A 85 20.50 -0.10 -5.36
CA CYS A 85 21.93 0.00 -5.14
C CYS A 85 22.30 0.26 -3.66
N ARG A 86 21.43 0.92 -2.88
CA ARG A 86 21.65 1.17 -1.44
C ARG A 86 21.88 -0.11 -0.64
N LYS A 87 21.27 -1.24 -1.04
CA LYS A 87 21.40 -2.52 -0.33
C LYS A 87 22.86 -3.02 -0.23
N TYR A 88 23.70 -2.66 -1.20
CA TYR A 88 25.10 -3.07 -1.27
C TYR A 88 26.05 -2.15 -0.50
N LEU A 89 25.59 -0.95 -0.14
CA LEU A 89 26.40 0.06 0.53
C LEU A 89 26.19 0.08 2.06
N GLY A 90 25.18 -0.64 2.56
CA GLY A 90 24.80 -0.65 3.97
C GLY A 90 24.07 0.62 4.43
N GLU A 91 23.48 0.55 5.64
CA GLU A 91 22.79 1.68 6.29
C GLU A 91 23.76 2.67 6.97
N GLN A 92 25.05 2.34 7.04
CA GLN A 92 26.05 3.25 7.58
C GLN A 92 26.30 4.35 6.54
N HIS A 93 25.58 5.45 6.70
CA HIS A 93 25.97 6.74 6.15
C HIS A 93 27.36 7.06 6.69
N GLU A 94 28.40 6.64 5.96
CA GLU A 94 29.78 6.97 6.32
C GLU A 94 29.85 8.47 6.55
N VAL A 95 30.26 8.85 7.76
CA VAL A 95 30.57 10.21 8.22
C VAL A 95 31.54 10.94 7.26
N ASN A 96 32.18 10.18 6.36
CA ASN A 96 33.15 10.62 5.37
C ASN A 96 32.57 10.66 3.94
N GLY A 97 31.69 11.61 3.63
CA GLY A 97 31.50 12.30 2.33
C GLY A 97 31.34 11.55 0.99
N ASN A 98 31.61 10.25 0.88
CA ASN A 98 31.77 9.54 -0.40
C ASN A 98 30.61 8.60 -0.76
N TYR A 99 29.57 8.51 0.09
CA TYR A 99 28.42 7.64 -0.12
C TYR A 99 27.72 7.87 -1.46
N GLU A 100 27.41 9.13 -1.79
CA GLU A 100 26.73 9.48 -3.04
C GLU A 100 27.61 9.16 -4.28
N SER A 101 28.92 9.33 -4.17
CA SER A 101 29.85 8.94 -5.23
C SER A 101 29.88 7.42 -5.43
N LYS A 102 29.94 6.63 -4.35
CA LYS A 102 29.85 5.16 -4.38
C LYS A 102 28.52 4.70 -5.00
N LEU A 103 27.41 5.32 -4.60
CA LEU A 103 26.08 5.02 -5.14
C LEU A 103 25.97 5.31 -6.64
N LYS A 104 26.46 6.47 -7.08
CA LYS A 104 26.48 6.84 -8.51
C LYS A 104 27.28 5.84 -9.34
N LYS A 105 28.50 5.49 -8.91
CA LYS A 105 29.34 4.49 -9.58
C LYS A 105 28.67 3.12 -9.65
N LEU A 106 27.96 2.73 -8.58
CA LEU A 106 27.26 1.46 -8.55
C LEU A 106 26.08 1.44 -9.53
N ILE A 107 25.31 2.54 -9.61
CA ILE A 107 24.23 2.70 -10.59
C ILE A 107 24.80 2.64 -12.01
N GLU A 108 25.86 3.41 -12.31
CA GLU A 108 26.55 3.38 -13.61
C GLU A 108 26.96 1.95 -13.97
N LYS A 109 27.52 1.20 -13.01
CA LYS A 109 27.94 -0.18 -13.27
C LYS A 109 26.79 -1.13 -13.53
N PHE A 110 25.66 -0.99 -12.84
CA PHE A 110 24.46 -1.77 -13.11
C PHE A 110 23.81 -1.39 -14.44
N CYS A 111 23.90 -0.12 -14.87
CA CYS A 111 23.47 0.30 -16.20
C CYS A 111 24.32 -0.35 -17.31
N GLU A 112 25.64 -0.48 -17.11
CA GLU A 112 26.55 -1.13 -18.06
C GLU A 112 26.33 -2.65 -18.16
N VAL A 113 26.28 -3.33 -17.01
CA VAL A 113 26.24 -4.80 -16.96
C VAL A 113 24.83 -5.32 -17.23
N GLY A 114 23.81 -4.50 -16.93
CA GLY A 114 22.44 -4.94 -16.86
C GLY A 114 22.19 -5.85 -15.66
N GLY A 115 20.93 -6.16 -15.41
CA GLY A 115 20.53 -7.06 -14.33
C GLY A 115 19.11 -6.84 -13.88
N LYS A 116 18.56 -7.85 -13.20
CA LYS A 116 17.25 -7.78 -12.56
C LYS A 116 17.41 -7.29 -11.12
N ILE A 117 16.48 -6.47 -10.68
CA ILE A 117 16.39 -6.03 -9.29
C ILE A 117 15.64 -7.06 -8.46
N SER A 118 15.95 -7.11 -7.18
CA SER A 118 15.24 -7.91 -6.18
C SER A 118 14.29 -7.00 -5.40
N HIS A 119 13.24 -7.56 -4.79
CA HIS A 119 12.14 -6.79 -4.23
C HIS A 119 12.38 -6.37 -2.76
N GLU A 120 13.23 -7.09 -2.04
CA GLU A 120 13.55 -6.88 -0.63
C GLU A 120 14.07 -5.46 -0.32
N PRO A 121 14.92 -4.82 -1.16
CA PRO A 121 15.41 -3.45 -0.93
C PRO A 121 14.32 -2.39 -0.94
N PHE A 122 13.18 -2.69 -1.56
CA PHE A 122 12.03 -1.78 -1.65
C PHE A 122 11.13 -1.90 -0.43
N LEU A 123 11.29 -2.96 0.36
CA LEU A 123 10.64 -3.16 1.64
C LEU A 123 11.46 -2.53 2.76
N LYS A 124 10.79 -2.13 3.84
CA LYS A 124 11.47 -1.74 5.08
C LYS A 124 11.88 -3.01 5.83
N SER A 125 13.12 -3.05 6.34
CA SER A 125 13.76 -4.21 7.00
C SER A 125 13.11 -4.68 8.30
N SER A 126 11.94 -4.18 8.68
CA SER A 126 11.30 -4.48 9.96
C SER A 126 9.89 -5.04 9.77
N ASN A 127 9.60 -6.17 10.40
CA ASN A 127 8.24 -6.71 10.64
C ASN A 127 7.44 -5.81 11.60
N LYS A 128 7.39 -4.51 11.31
CA LYS A 128 6.60 -3.54 12.05
C LYS A 128 5.23 -3.46 11.39
N ASN A 129 4.20 -3.22 12.20
CA ASN A 129 2.86 -2.90 11.75
C ASN A 129 2.89 -1.85 10.62
N PRO A 130 1.90 -1.84 9.70
CA PRO A 130 1.82 -0.93 8.56
C PRO A 130 1.47 0.50 9.02
N LYS A 131 2.37 1.11 9.79
CA LYS A 131 2.31 2.52 10.18
C LYS A 131 2.43 3.38 8.92
N PRO A 132 1.88 4.60 8.92
CA PRO A 132 2.01 5.48 7.77
C PRO A 132 3.45 5.67 7.29
N ASP A 133 4.42 5.81 8.20
CA ASP A 133 5.82 5.96 7.81
C ASP A 133 6.39 4.75 7.08
N VAL A 134 5.89 3.54 7.36
CA VAL A 134 6.31 2.31 6.65
C VAL A 134 5.81 2.36 5.21
N ILE A 135 4.52 2.64 5.01
CA ILE A 135 3.90 2.75 3.68
C ILE A 135 4.55 3.89 2.89
N LYS A 136 4.76 5.05 3.53
CA LYS A 136 5.44 6.20 2.92
C LYS A 136 6.84 5.84 2.42
N THR A 137 7.67 5.21 3.26
CA THR A 137 9.01 4.78 2.85
C THR A 137 8.97 3.81 1.67
N ILE A 138 8.05 2.83 1.67
CA ILE A 138 7.89 1.89 0.56
C ILE A 138 7.58 2.64 -0.74
N PHE A 139 6.67 3.61 -0.71
CA PHE A 139 6.30 4.39 -1.90
C PHE A 139 7.42 5.34 -2.37
N GLU A 140 8.17 5.93 -1.44
CA GLU A 140 9.36 6.76 -1.74
C GLU A 140 10.44 5.94 -2.46
N ASN A 141 10.60 4.66 -2.13
CA ASN A 141 11.53 3.76 -2.80
C ASN A 141 11.25 3.56 -4.30
N PHE A 142 10.01 3.80 -4.75
CA PHE A 142 9.60 3.80 -6.16
C PHE A 142 9.50 5.22 -6.78
N GLY A 143 9.83 6.26 -6.01
CA GLY A 143 9.79 7.65 -6.47
C GLY A 143 8.47 8.38 -6.22
N VAL A 144 7.55 7.78 -5.45
CA VAL A 144 6.34 8.46 -4.98
C VAL A 144 6.66 9.19 -3.67
N ASN A 145 7.09 10.45 -3.78
CA ASN A 145 7.38 11.28 -2.62
C ASN A 145 6.12 11.58 -1.80
N ASP A 146 6.15 11.28 -0.50
CA ASP A 146 5.10 11.56 0.48
C ASP A 146 3.68 11.16 0.00
N VAL A 147 3.45 9.84 -0.06
CA VAL A 147 2.20 9.26 -0.56
C VAL A 147 0.95 9.86 0.10
N PHE A 148 0.93 10.01 1.41
CA PHE A 148 -0.24 10.53 2.11
C PHE A 148 -0.51 12.00 1.82
N THR A 149 0.53 12.82 1.64
CA THR A 149 0.34 14.21 1.20
C THR A 149 -0.27 14.28 -0.20
N LYS A 150 0.07 13.34 -1.09
CA LYS A 150 -0.55 13.25 -2.43
C LYS A 150 -2.02 12.84 -2.36
N LEU A 151 -2.36 11.93 -1.45
CA LEU A 151 -3.74 11.47 -1.28
C LEU A 151 -4.60 12.48 -0.49
N HIS A 152 -3.98 13.44 0.20
CA HIS A 152 -4.71 14.43 0.97
C HIS A 152 -5.57 15.34 0.10
N LYS A 153 -6.84 15.51 0.49
CA LYS A 153 -7.88 16.24 -0.25
C LYS A 153 -8.12 15.69 -1.66
N SER A 154 -7.76 14.43 -1.88
CA SER A 154 -8.09 13.70 -3.10
C SER A 154 -9.46 13.02 -2.93
N THR A 155 -9.97 12.40 -3.99
CA THR A 155 -11.21 11.60 -3.94
C THR A 155 -11.14 10.44 -2.94
N LEU A 156 -9.93 10.02 -2.54
CA LEU A 156 -9.76 9.02 -1.49
C LEU A 156 -10.19 9.52 -0.11
N ASP A 157 -10.12 10.82 0.18
CA ASP A 157 -10.50 11.36 1.48
C ASP A 157 -12.03 11.42 1.68
N GLU A 158 -12.81 11.37 0.60
CA GLU A 158 -14.28 11.48 0.64
C GLU A 158 -14.94 10.35 1.45
N VAL A 159 -14.29 9.18 1.52
CA VAL A 159 -14.79 7.99 2.24
C VAL A 159 -14.91 8.17 3.75
N PHE A 160 -14.30 9.22 4.30
CA PHE A 160 -14.45 9.57 5.71
C PHE A 160 -15.75 10.33 6.01
N SER A 161 -16.43 10.82 4.97
CA SER A 161 -17.73 11.52 5.06
C SER A 161 -18.89 10.80 4.37
N GLU A 162 -18.60 9.80 3.53
CA GLU A 162 -19.60 9.07 2.75
C GLU A 162 -20.21 7.88 3.50
N SER A 163 -21.36 7.42 3.01
CA SER A 163 -22.01 6.19 3.48
C SER A 163 -21.29 4.93 3.01
N ASP A 164 -21.49 3.81 3.71
CA ASP A 164 -20.87 2.54 3.35
C ASP A 164 -21.28 2.07 1.93
N LYS A 165 -22.52 2.37 1.49
CA LYS A 165 -22.99 2.05 0.13
C LYS A 165 -22.24 2.82 -0.96
N GLU A 166 -21.94 4.10 -0.72
CA GLU A 166 -21.15 4.92 -1.64
C GLU A 166 -19.71 4.40 -1.72
N LEU A 167 -19.14 4.01 -0.58
CA LEU A 167 -17.82 3.40 -0.50
C LEU A 167 -17.75 2.06 -1.26
N GLU A 168 -18.73 1.18 -1.11
CA GLU A 168 -18.81 -0.09 -1.85
C GLU A 168 -18.87 0.12 -3.37
N ASN A 169 -19.63 1.13 -3.82
CA ASN A 169 -19.69 1.50 -5.22
C ASN A 169 -18.32 2.00 -5.72
N LYS A 170 -17.64 2.86 -4.95
CA LYS A 170 -16.30 3.33 -5.28
C LYS A 170 -15.28 2.20 -5.37
N ILE A 171 -15.30 1.26 -4.41
CA ILE A 171 -14.45 0.06 -4.44
C ILE A 171 -14.68 -0.73 -5.73
N SER A 172 -15.94 -0.95 -6.10
CA SER A 172 -16.31 -1.72 -7.30
C SER A 172 -15.80 -1.04 -8.59
N VAL A 173 -16.01 0.27 -8.72
CA VAL A 173 -15.54 1.07 -9.86
C VAL A 173 -14.01 1.07 -9.94
N SER A 174 -13.31 1.30 -8.82
CA SER A 174 -11.84 1.30 -8.78
C SER A 174 -11.25 -0.06 -9.14
N LYS A 175 -11.86 -1.17 -8.71
CA LYS A 175 -11.44 -2.52 -9.12
C LYS A 175 -11.56 -2.74 -10.62
N GLN A 176 -12.71 -2.38 -11.21
CA GLN A 176 -12.91 -2.50 -12.66
C GLN A 176 -11.90 -1.68 -13.44
N TYR A 177 -11.70 -0.42 -13.02
CA TYR A 177 -10.69 0.46 -13.61
C TYR A 177 -9.29 -0.17 -13.55
N LEU A 178 -8.86 -0.63 -12.37
CA LEU A 178 -7.53 -1.21 -12.20
C LEU A 178 -7.33 -2.50 -12.99
N LYS A 179 -8.34 -3.38 -13.07
CA LYS A 179 -8.24 -4.59 -13.90
C LYS A 179 -8.02 -4.24 -15.37
N ALA A 180 -8.73 -3.24 -15.88
CA ALA A 180 -8.54 -2.78 -17.26
C ALA A 180 -7.17 -2.10 -17.46
N SER A 181 -6.75 -1.25 -16.52
CA SER A 181 -5.55 -0.42 -16.66
C SER A 181 -4.24 -1.08 -16.23
N THR A 182 -4.29 -2.28 -15.63
CA THR A 182 -3.09 -3.05 -15.28
C THR A 182 -2.83 -4.22 -16.24
N ASN A 183 -3.69 -4.45 -17.24
CA ASN A 183 -3.54 -5.61 -18.14
C ASN A 183 -2.28 -5.56 -19.00
N ASN A 184 -1.76 -4.37 -19.32
CA ASN A 184 -0.54 -4.20 -20.11
C ASN A 184 0.43 -3.23 -19.40
N PHE A 185 1.71 -3.39 -19.70
CA PHE A 185 2.77 -2.47 -19.31
C PHE A 185 3.25 -1.65 -20.51
N PRO A 186 3.52 -0.33 -20.39
CA PRO A 186 3.26 0.50 -19.21
C PRO A 186 1.76 0.60 -18.90
N TYR A 187 1.42 0.84 -17.64
CA TYR A 187 0.05 0.86 -17.16
C TYR A 187 -0.63 2.18 -17.55
N PRO A 188 -1.75 2.17 -18.31
CA PRO A 188 -2.53 3.38 -18.62
C PRO A 188 -3.34 3.90 -17.42
N CYS A 189 -2.72 3.95 -16.23
CA CYS A 189 -3.29 4.50 -15.02
C CYS A 189 -3.09 6.02 -14.97
N THR A 190 -4.15 6.78 -14.68
CA THR A 190 -4.11 8.24 -14.57
C THR A 190 -4.21 8.68 -13.11
N LYS A 191 -3.51 9.77 -12.74
CA LYS A 191 -3.56 10.36 -11.39
C LYS A 191 -4.77 11.28 -11.24
N GLU A 192 -5.26 11.79 -12.37
CA GLU A 192 -6.41 12.68 -12.49
C GLU A 192 -7.66 12.04 -11.92
N ALA A 193 -7.85 10.74 -12.16
CA ALA A 193 -8.99 9.98 -11.63
C ALA A 193 -8.97 9.86 -10.09
N LEU A 194 -7.81 10.00 -9.44
CA LEU A 194 -7.74 10.08 -7.97
C LEU A 194 -8.04 11.49 -7.46
N GLY A 195 -8.13 12.51 -8.32
CA GLY A 195 -8.27 13.90 -7.90
C GLY A 195 -7.04 14.42 -7.14
N ILE A 196 -5.86 13.84 -7.40
CA ILE A 196 -4.62 14.25 -6.74
C ILE A 196 -4.27 15.66 -7.22
N GLN A 197 -4.38 16.64 -6.33
CA GLN A 197 -3.90 17.97 -6.61
C GLN A 197 -2.38 18.02 -6.41
N THR A 198 -1.66 18.63 -7.35
CA THR A 198 -0.24 19.00 -7.17
C THR A 198 -0.12 20.14 -6.16
N SER A 199 -0.40 19.86 -4.89
CA SER A 199 -0.12 20.76 -3.79
C SER A 199 1.40 20.88 -3.63
N LYS A 200 1.93 22.10 -3.78
CA LYS A 200 3.34 22.41 -3.51
C LYS A 200 3.66 22.51 -2.01
N ASN A 201 2.64 22.52 -1.16
CA ASN A 201 2.80 22.72 0.28
C ASN A 201 2.74 21.37 0.99
N LYS A 202 3.88 20.94 1.55
CA LYS A 202 3.91 19.87 2.54
C LYS A 202 3.04 20.30 3.71
N SER A 203 1.89 19.66 3.90
CA SER A 203 1.17 19.79 5.15
C SER A 203 2.05 19.21 6.25
N LYS A 204 2.29 19.99 7.32
CA LYS A 204 2.90 19.44 8.54
C LYS A 204 1.89 18.64 9.37
N GLU A 205 0.62 18.75 9.04
CA GLU A 205 -0.47 18.08 9.74
C GLU A 205 -0.64 16.66 9.23
N ARG A 206 -1.12 15.78 10.12
CA ARG A 206 -1.47 14.42 9.72
C ARG A 206 -2.72 14.43 8.86
N THR A 207 -2.65 13.70 7.76
CA THR A 207 -3.79 13.47 6.85
C THR A 207 -4.81 12.52 7.47
N LEU A 208 -6.04 12.52 6.94
CA LEU A 208 -7.10 11.61 7.38
C LEU A 208 -6.67 10.15 7.33
N TRP A 209 -6.01 9.74 6.24
CA TRP A 209 -5.45 8.40 6.10
C TRP A 209 -4.37 8.08 7.13
N GLN A 210 -3.51 9.04 7.48
CA GLN A 210 -2.50 8.81 8.51
C GLN A 210 -3.15 8.58 9.87
N VAL A 211 -4.11 9.44 10.26
CA VAL A 211 -4.86 9.32 11.51
C VAL A 211 -5.59 7.98 11.57
N PHE A 212 -6.32 7.63 10.51
CA PHE A 212 -7.04 6.36 10.41
C PHE A 212 -6.10 5.13 10.53
N LEU A 213 -4.95 5.16 9.86
CA LEU A 213 -3.95 4.10 9.96
C LEU A 213 -3.34 3.98 11.36
N ASP A 214 -3.12 5.10 12.05
CA ASP A 214 -2.64 5.06 13.44
C ASP A 214 -3.71 4.48 14.37
N GLU A 215 -4.98 4.83 14.19
CA GLU A 215 -6.10 4.30 14.97
C GLU A 215 -6.27 2.78 14.80
N ILE A 216 -6.26 2.25 13.57
CA ILE A 216 -6.37 0.79 13.37
C ILE A 216 -5.17 0.04 14.00
N ASN A 217 -3.97 0.65 13.95
CA ASN A 217 -2.76 0.04 14.50
C ASN A 217 -2.79 0.05 16.03
N GLN A 218 -3.31 1.14 16.62
CA GLN A 218 -3.53 1.25 18.05
C GLN A 218 -4.55 0.21 18.53
N LYS A 219 -5.67 0.05 17.80
CA LYS A 219 -6.68 -0.97 18.13
C LYS A 219 -6.15 -2.39 18.06
N ARG A 220 -5.39 -2.73 17.00
CA ARG A 220 -4.71 -4.02 16.91
C ARG A 220 -3.71 -4.24 18.05
N HIS A 221 -3.05 -3.19 18.53
CA HIS A 221 -2.14 -3.29 19.68
C HIS A 221 -2.91 -3.57 20.98
N GLU A 222 -4.00 -2.83 21.24
CA GLU A 222 -4.87 -3.03 22.41
C GLU A 222 -5.42 -4.46 22.48
N VAL A 223 -5.93 -4.97 21.36
CA VAL A 223 -6.44 -6.35 21.26
C VAL A 223 -5.33 -7.38 21.47
N ALA A 224 -4.17 -7.22 20.80
CA ALA A 224 -3.10 -8.21 20.86
C ALA A 224 -2.43 -8.31 22.25
N HIS A 225 -2.45 -7.24 23.04
CA HIS A 225 -1.93 -7.24 24.41
C HIS A 225 -2.96 -7.61 25.48
N GLY A 226 -4.21 -7.92 25.08
CA GLY A 226 -5.27 -8.29 26.01
C GLY A 226 -5.75 -7.12 26.86
N ASN A 227 -5.60 -5.89 26.39
CA ASN A 227 -6.12 -4.72 27.10
C ASN A 227 -7.62 -4.51 26.86
N ASP A 228 -8.20 -5.21 25.87
CA ASP A 228 -9.59 -5.10 25.46
C ASP A 228 -10.22 -6.51 25.34
N PHE A 229 -10.99 -6.92 26.35
CA PHE A 229 -11.69 -8.21 26.40
C PHE A 229 -13.17 -8.09 26.04
N GLU A 230 -13.77 -6.94 26.30
CA GLU A 230 -15.07 -6.56 25.78
C GLU A 230 -14.83 -5.84 24.46
N ASN A 231 -15.45 -6.27 23.37
CA ASN A 231 -15.16 -5.68 22.08
C ASN A 231 -15.72 -4.25 22.02
N GLY A 232 -14.84 -3.24 21.96
CA GLY A 232 -15.23 -1.83 21.93
C GLY A 232 -15.83 -1.34 20.60
N GLU A 233 -15.85 -2.15 19.54
CA GLU A 233 -16.31 -1.76 18.21
C GLU A 233 -17.37 -2.71 17.64
N SER A 234 -18.48 -2.18 17.12
CA SER A 234 -19.50 -3.01 16.49
C SER A 234 -19.00 -3.63 15.17
N VAL A 235 -19.64 -4.72 14.73
CA VAL A 235 -19.30 -5.36 13.44
C VAL A 235 -19.41 -4.38 12.27
N ASN A 236 -20.37 -3.45 12.31
CA ASN A 236 -20.52 -2.42 11.28
C ASN A 236 -19.30 -1.48 11.23
N VAL A 237 -18.69 -1.14 12.38
CA VAL A 237 -17.47 -0.34 12.42
C VAL A 237 -16.30 -1.12 11.80
N LEU A 238 -16.18 -2.41 12.10
CA LEU A 238 -15.13 -3.27 11.53
C LEU A 238 -15.28 -3.43 10.01
N GLU A 239 -16.51 -3.57 9.53
CA GLU A 239 -16.82 -3.62 8.09
C GLU A 239 -16.46 -2.31 7.40
N SER A 240 -16.81 -1.16 7.98
CA SER A 240 -16.43 0.16 7.46
C SER A 240 -14.90 0.35 7.44
N ARG A 241 -14.19 -0.08 8.50
CA ARG A 241 -12.70 -0.08 8.56
C ARG A 241 -12.11 -0.92 7.43
N LYS A 242 -12.61 -2.15 7.24
CA LYS A 242 -12.19 -3.06 6.15
C LYS A 242 -12.38 -2.37 4.79
N ASN A 243 -13.57 -1.86 4.50
CA ASN A 243 -13.90 -1.22 3.23
C ASN A 243 -13.00 0.01 2.96
N LYS A 244 -12.75 0.86 3.96
CA LYS A 244 -11.81 1.99 3.83
C LYS A 244 -10.40 1.54 3.49
N ILE A 245 -9.92 0.46 4.11
CA ILE A 245 -8.58 -0.09 3.80
C ILE A 245 -8.53 -0.67 2.40
N VAL A 246 -9.55 -1.42 1.96
CA VAL A 246 -9.64 -1.94 0.59
C VAL A 246 -9.58 -0.78 -0.41
N TYR A 247 -10.33 0.30 -0.16
CA TYR A 247 -10.31 1.47 -1.05
C TYR A 247 -8.94 2.17 -1.07
N LEU A 248 -8.29 2.34 0.09
CA LEU A 248 -6.93 2.84 0.18
C LEU A 248 -5.96 1.97 -0.63
N GLN A 249 -6.05 0.64 -0.51
CA GLN A 249 -5.22 -0.31 -1.26
C GLN A 249 -5.34 -0.09 -2.77
N LEU A 250 -6.56 0.07 -3.29
CA LEU A 250 -6.81 0.35 -4.71
C LEU A 250 -6.21 1.70 -5.12
N GLY A 251 -6.40 2.76 -4.32
CA GLY A 251 -5.79 4.06 -4.58
C GLY A 251 -4.25 4.03 -4.59
N LEU A 252 -3.66 3.26 -3.68
CA LEU A 252 -2.21 3.04 -3.61
C LEU A 252 -1.68 2.29 -4.85
N VAL A 253 -2.40 1.27 -5.33
CA VAL A 253 -2.08 0.56 -6.58
C VAL A 253 -2.12 1.52 -7.77
N GLN A 254 -3.19 2.30 -7.92
CA GLN A 254 -3.33 3.24 -9.03
C GLN A 254 -2.21 4.30 -9.03
N LEU A 255 -1.85 4.81 -7.84
CA LEU A 255 -0.80 5.82 -7.71
C LEU A 255 0.59 5.29 -8.07
N ILE A 256 0.95 4.07 -7.64
CA ILE A 256 2.25 3.50 -7.99
C ILE A 256 2.30 3.10 -9.47
N ALA A 257 1.22 2.53 -10.02
CA ALA A 257 1.12 2.14 -11.42
C ALA A 257 1.26 3.35 -12.36
N SER A 258 0.53 4.43 -12.08
CA SER A 258 0.66 5.69 -12.85
C SER A 258 2.08 6.27 -12.74
N THR A 259 2.67 6.30 -11.54
CA THR A 259 4.00 6.89 -11.34
C THR A 259 5.11 6.12 -12.05
N ILE A 260 5.02 4.80 -12.12
CA ILE A 260 5.99 3.98 -12.86
C ILE A 260 5.85 4.22 -14.36
N SER A 261 4.62 4.26 -14.87
CA SER A 261 4.34 4.43 -16.29
C SER A 261 4.76 5.79 -16.81
N ASP A 262 4.46 6.87 -16.07
CA ASP A 262 4.91 8.24 -16.38
C ASP A 262 6.44 8.34 -16.57
N LYS A 263 7.21 7.47 -15.91
CA LYS A 263 8.68 7.47 -15.97
C LYS A 263 9.23 6.70 -17.15
N VAL A 264 8.49 5.71 -17.65
CA VAL A 264 8.85 4.92 -18.84
C VAL A 264 8.55 5.72 -20.10
N GLU A 265 7.48 6.51 -20.14
CA GLU A 265 7.13 7.31 -21.32
C GLU A 265 8.05 8.53 -21.56
N VAL A 266 8.83 8.94 -20.54
CA VAL A 266 9.71 10.12 -20.59
C VAL A 266 11.19 9.74 -20.82
N SER A 267 11.53 8.44 -20.78
CA SER A 267 12.88 7.89 -20.96
C SER A 267 13.10 7.33 -22.36
#